data_AF-A0A8B8BX40-F1
#
_entry.id   AF-A0A8B8BX40-F1
#
_cell.length_a   1.000
_cell.length_b   1.000
_cell.length_c   1.000
_cell.angle_alpha   90.00
_cell.angle_beta   90.00
_cell.angle_gamma   90.00
#
_symmetry.space_group_name_H-M   'P 1'
#
loop_
_entity.id
_entity.type
_entity.pdbx_description
1 polymer ?
#
loop_
_entity_poly.entity_id
_entity_poly.type
_entity_poly.pdbx_seq_one_letter_code
_entity_poly.pdbx_strand_id
1 'polypeptide(L)'
;MRNSRRRGRFSKQATATKYDVVSDAQRKRWEANVVLSQHNYSTTASEDDKTDSGVLLDLADDTSNVRDAPILATAQEEIVYETSRVDNQWRSGRRIVELGVLADGLAGCKKCGLPLHLHHTTGIINYGVSALLKIPCLNTSCNHINNVPTGKKHNRVWDANSKLVAAVQHTGIGFAQINGILAELNIPPISKTLYDSRQEEVGLATESVAADSVQEALVEEVNKSSINSTSNSITVSVDGAWQKRGSGRSYDSLTGHCSMIGTETGKIVAYSIRNKSCKVCEIAENGDQVPSSHDCKRNWSGSAKSMEPDMVVEMVGNVMQQGVKMEAIIADDDTAAISNIHRNLDPGIKAIHRQ
;
A
#
# COMPACT_ATOMS: atom_id res chain seq x y z
N MET A 1 65.78 -4.73 34.72
CA MET A 1 65.28 -3.56 33.94
C MET A 1 65.13 -3.98 32.49
N ARG A 2 63.89 -3.98 31.96
CA ARG A 2 63.54 -4.46 30.61
C ARG A 2 63.70 -3.33 29.59
N ASN A 3 64.45 -3.58 28.52
CA ASN A 3 64.56 -2.71 27.36
C ASN A 3 63.29 -2.79 26.51
N SER A 4 62.60 -1.67 26.33
CA SER A 4 61.42 -1.55 25.46
C SER A 4 61.86 -1.31 24.01
N ARG A 5 61.50 -2.20 23.08
CA ARG A 5 61.57 -1.95 21.64
C ARG A 5 60.16 -1.66 21.13
N ARG A 6 59.87 -0.38 20.86
CA ARG A 6 58.70 0.06 20.09
C ARG A 6 58.80 -0.51 18.66
N ARG A 7 57.86 -1.35 18.25
CA ARG A 7 57.63 -1.66 16.83
C ARG A 7 56.42 -0.85 16.35
N GLY A 8 56.69 0.31 15.76
CA GLY A 8 55.70 1.02 14.96
C GLY A 8 55.41 0.23 13.68
N ARG A 9 54.15 -0.10 13.44
CA ARG A 9 53.68 -0.75 12.22
C ARG A 9 53.26 0.35 11.23
N PHE A 10 54.23 0.91 10.51
CA PHE A 10 53.95 1.79 9.37
C PHE A 10 53.24 0.98 8.29
N SER A 11 51.98 1.29 7.96
CA SER A 11 51.43 0.90 6.67
C SER A 11 52.25 1.62 5.60
N LYS A 12 52.92 0.87 4.72
CA LYS A 12 53.71 1.46 3.63
C LYS A 12 52.79 2.38 2.81
N GLN A 13 53.18 3.63 2.59
CA GLN A 13 52.43 4.64 1.82
C GLN A 13 51.83 4.09 0.52
N ALA A 14 52.54 3.19 -0.16
CA ALA A 14 52.10 2.51 -1.37
C ALA A 14 50.76 1.74 -1.24
N THR A 15 50.43 1.22 -0.06
CA THR A 15 49.17 0.50 0.17
C THR A 15 47.99 1.48 0.30
N ALA A 16 48.18 2.61 0.98
CA ALA A 16 47.17 3.65 1.10
C ALA A 16 46.87 4.32 -0.25
N THR A 17 47.91 4.64 -1.03
CA THR A 17 47.77 5.19 -2.38
C THR A 17 47.02 4.23 -3.32
N LYS A 18 47.22 2.91 -3.14
CA LYS A 18 46.49 1.90 -3.93
C LYS A 18 44.99 1.87 -3.60
N TYR A 19 44.61 2.09 -2.35
CA TYR A 19 43.19 2.16 -1.96
C TYR A 19 42.50 3.41 -2.52
N ASP A 20 43.17 4.57 -2.47
CA ASP A 20 42.61 5.82 -3.02
C ASP A 20 42.42 5.74 -4.54
N VAL A 21 43.39 5.17 -5.26
CA VAL A 21 43.31 4.97 -6.72
C VAL A 21 42.20 4.00 -7.09
N VAL A 22 41.97 2.93 -6.31
CA VAL A 22 40.89 1.97 -6.57
C VAL A 22 39.52 2.60 -6.27
N SER A 23 39.40 3.39 -5.21
CA SER A 23 38.17 4.13 -4.86
C SER A 23 37.80 5.16 -5.93
N ASP A 24 38.76 5.95 -6.40
CA ASP A 24 38.54 6.95 -7.46
C ASP A 24 38.23 6.31 -8.82
N ALA A 25 38.89 5.19 -9.15
CA ALA A 25 38.60 4.44 -10.37
C ALA A 25 37.19 3.80 -10.32
N GLN A 26 36.75 3.32 -9.15
CA GLN A 26 35.40 2.78 -8.96
C GLN A 26 34.33 3.88 -9.07
N ARG A 27 34.56 5.06 -8.47
CA ARG A 27 33.66 6.22 -8.55
C ARG A 27 33.50 6.71 -9.99
N LYS A 28 34.60 6.93 -10.70
CA LYS A 28 34.58 7.35 -12.12
C LYS A 28 33.88 6.34 -13.03
N ARG A 29 34.04 5.04 -12.76
CA ARG A 29 33.37 3.98 -13.52
C ARG A 29 31.88 3.91 -13.23
N TRP A 30 31.46 4.20 -12.01
CA TRP A 30 30.06 4.28 -11.63
C TRP A 30 29.38 5.50 -12.27
N GLU A 31 29.99 6.68 -12.20
CA GLU A 31 29.53 7.91 -12.85
C GLU A 31 29.38 7.74 -14.37
N ALA A 32 30.35 7.09 -15.03
CA ALA A 32 30.28 6.80 -16.47
C ALA A 32 29.13 5.85 -16.84
N ASN A 33 28.78 4.90 -15.97
CA ASN A 33 27.68 3.96 -16.21
C ASN A 33 26.30 4.58 -15.90
N VAL A 34 26.20 5.50 -14.95
CA VAL A 34 24.96 6.24 -14.66
C VAL A 34 24.54 7.07 -15.87
N VAL A 35 25.50 7.74 -16.53
CA VAL A 35 25.25 8.51 -17.77
C VAL A 35 24.79 7.62 -18.94
N LEU A 36 25.30 6.38 -19.03
CA LEU A 36 24.85 5.39 -20.03
C LEU A 36 23.44 4.84 -19.74
N SER A 37 23.06 4.70 -18.47
CA SER A 37 21.75 4.16 -18.08
C SER A 37 20.59 5.16 -18.27
N GLN A 38 20.87 6.46 -18.29
CA GLN A 38 19.88 7.51 -18.54
C GLN A 38 19.38 7.54 -19.99
N HIS A 39 20.04 6.82 -20.92
CA HIS A 39 19.69 6.80 -22.34
C HIS A 39 19.18 5.44 -22.84
N ASN A 40 18.82 4.50 -21.97
CA ASN A 40 18.42 3.15 -22.39
C ASN A 40 17.20 2.57 -21.66
N TYR A 41 16.14 3.36 -21.52
CA TYR A 41 14.79 2.82 -21.33
C TYR A 41 13.97 3.07 -22.61
N SER A 42 13.86 2.04 -23.44
CA SER A 42 12.82 1.98 -24.48
C SER A 42 11.49 1.66 -23.79
N THR A 43 10.51 2.57 -23.78
CA THR A 43 9.40 2.69 -24.76
C THR A 43 8.74 1.37 -25.17
N THR A 44 7.68 0.99 -24.44
CA THR A 44 6.47 0.40 -25.04
C THR A 44 5.24 0.87 -24.28
N ALA A 45 4.62 1.95 -24.76
CA ALA A 45 3.17 2.10 -24.95
C ALA A 45 2.85 3.57 -25.31
N SER A 46 2.01 3.71 -26.34
CA SER A 46 1.39 4.92 -26.92
C SER A 46 2.28 5.87 -27.74
N GLU A 47 2.20 5.68 -29.06
CA GLU A 47 2.32 6.74 -30.06
C GLU A 47 1.32 7.86 -29.73
N ASP A 48 1.79 9.06 -29.43
CA ASP A 48 1.41 10.29 -30.14
C ASP A 48 2.14 11.52 -29.56
N ASP A 49 2.51 12.37 -30.50
CA ASP A 49 2.83 13.80 -30.40
C ASP A 49 4.26 14.30 -30.22
N LYS A 50 4.55 15.32 -31.03
CA LYS A 50 5.85 15.92 -31.36
C LYS A 50 6.11 17.17 -30.52
N THR A 51 7.42 17.45 -30.31
CA THR A 51 8.04 18.77 -30.04
C THR A 51 7.70 19.42 -28.68
N ASP A 52 8.55 20.13 -27.94
CA ASP A 52 9.84 20.79 -28.16
C ASP A 52 10.50 21.09 -26.79
N SER A 53 11.82 21.34 -26.78
CA SER A 53 12.59 22.18 -25.82
C SER A 53 12.39 21.97 -24.30
N GLY A 54 13.36 21.48 -23.50
CA GLY A 54 14.72 22.00 -23.40
C GLY A 54 14.83 23.16 -22.40
N VAL A 55 14.70 22.91 -21.07
CA VAL A 55 15.23 23.82 -20.04
C VAL A 55 15.67 23.02 -18.80
N LEU A 56 16.97 23.10 -18.51
CA LEU A 56 17.60 22.69 -17.26
C LEU A 56 17.27 23.74 -16.20
N LEU A 57 16.55 23.37 -15.13
CA LEU A 57 16.32 24.24 -13.98
C LEU A 57 16.74 23.51 -12.71
N ASP A 58 17.89 23.94 -12.19
CA ASP A 58 18.36 23.69 -10.84
C ASP A 58 17.27 24.09 -9.83
N LEU A 59 16.90 23.17 -8.94
CA LEU A 59 16.10 23.50 -7.77
C LEU A 59 16.93 23.27 -6.52
N ALA A 60 17.46 24.38 -6.03
CA ALA A 60 17.96 24.55 -4.69
C ALA A 60 16.82 24.36 -3.67
N ASP A 61 17.22 23.83 -2.53
CA ASP A 61 16.49 23.71 -1.27
C ASP A 61 15.87 25.05 -0.87
N ASP A 62 14.54 25.13 -0.79
CA ASP A 62 13.86 26.26 -0.16
C ASP A 62 12.65 25.78 0.66
N THR A 63 12.94 25.55 1.94
CA THR A 63 11.96 25.36 2.99
C THR A 63 11.28 26.69 3.32
N SER A 64 10.04 26.92 2.88
CA SER A 64 9.04 27.65 3.67
C SER A 64 7.64 27.69 3.02
N ASN A 65 6.62 27.44 3.85
CA ASN A 65 5.20 27.75 3.66
C ASN A 65 4.38 26.93 2.64
N VAL A 66 3.90 25.76 3.09
CA VAL A 66 2.56 25.27 2.71
C VAL A 66 1.76 25.02 3.97
N ARG A 67 0.53 25.54 3.95
CA ARG A 67 -0.40 25.72 5.05
C ARG A 67 -0.90 24.41 5.63
N ASP A 68 -1.10 24.42 6.94
CA ASP A 68 -1.63 23.34 7.77
C ASP A 68 -2.98 22.78 7.28
N ALA A 69 -2.99 21.48 6.98
CA ALA A 69 -4.17 20.63 7.11
C ALA A 69 -3.86 19.60 8.21
N PRO A 70 -4.80 19.31 9.14
CA PRO A 70 -4.48 18.49 10.30
C PRO A 70 -4.32 17.03 9.89
N ILE A 71 -3.07 16.58 9.79
CA ILE A 71 -2.73 15.16 9.67
C ILE A 71 -3.05 14.53 11.03
N LEU A 72 -4.10 13.70 11.05
CA LEU A 72 -4.42 12.88 12.21
C LEU A 72 -3.24 11.95 12.51
N ALA A 73 -2.49 12.32 13.54
CA ALA A 73 -1.28 11.66 13.95
C ALA A 73 -1.59 10.34 14.67
N THR A 74 -1.39 9.21 13.99
CA THR A 74 -1.13 7.92 14.64
C THR A 74 -0.21 7.04 13.78
N ALA A 75 0.97 7.56 13.42
CA ALA A 75 2.07 6.70 12.99
C ALA A 75 2.60 5.92 14.21
N GLN A 76 1.93 4.82 14.57
CA GLN A 76 2.44 3.88 15.57
C GLN A 76 3.84 3.39 15.17
N GLU A 77 4.74 3.31 16.13
CA GLU A 77 6.08 2.75 15.91
C GLU A 77 5.95 1.34 15.34
N GLU A 78 6.72 0.99 14.30
CA GLU A 78 6.92 -0.43 14.00
C GLU A 78 7.69 -1.04 15.16
N ILE A 79 6.94 -1.73 16.02
CA ILE A 79 7.45 -2.41 17.20
C ILE A 79 8.48 -3.44 16.74
N VAL A 80 9.66 -3.36 17.34
CA VAL A 80 10.72 -4.37 17.19
C VAL A 80 10.19 -5.68 17.76
N TYR A 81 9.79 -6.60 16.89
CA TYR A 81 9.58 -7.98 17.29
C TYR A 81 10.95 -8.66 17.31
N GLU A 82 11.51 -8.82 18.51
CA GLU A 82 12.51 -9.87 18.74
C GLU A 82 11.82 -11.21 18.47
N THR A 83 11.90 -11.68 17.22
CA THR A 83 11.59 -13.07 16.88
C THR A 83 12.40 -13.96 17.80
N SER A 84 11.70 -14.78 18.57
CA SER A 84 12.25 -15.70 19.55
C SER A 84 13.34 -16.58 18.93
N ARG A 85 14.59 -16.36 19.34
CA ARG A 85 15.66 -17.36 19.59
C ARG A 85 15.94 -18.46 18.54
N VAL A 86 15.68 -18.24 17.26
CA VAL A 86 16.18 -19.13 16.20
C VAL A 86 16.97 -18.30 15.18
N ASP A 87 18.29 -18.29 15.38
CA ASP A 87 19.37 -17.70 14.59
C ASP A 87 19.22 -16.24 14.13
N ASN A 88 19.66 -15.33 15.04
CA ASN A 88 20.07 -13.95 14.76
C ASN A 88 21.28 -13.82 13.79
N GLN A 89 21.57 -14.86 13.01
CA GLN A 89 22.65 -14.82 12.03
C GLN A 89 22.10 -14.20 10.75
N TRP A 90 22.63 -13.03 10.38
CA TRP A 90 22.27 -12.33 9.14
C TRP A 90 22.48 -13.17 7.87
N ARG A 91 23.28 -14.25 7.97
CA ARG A 91 23.55 -15.22 6.90
C ARG A 91 22.51 -16.33 6.78
N SER A 92 21.54 -16.41 7.71
CA SER A 92 20.51 -17.44 7.71
C SER A 92 19.19 -16.93 7.13
N GLY A 93 18.55 -17.80 6.35
CA GLY A 93 17.32 -17.51 5.62
C GLY A 93 17.53 -16.60 4.41
N ARG A 94 16.41 -16.16 3.83
CA ARG A 94 16.32 -15.20 2.73
C ARG A 94 15.77 -13.87 3.26
N ARG A 95 16.08 -12.77 2.56
CA ARG A 95 15.60 -11.42 2.86
C ARG A 95 15.14 -10.75 1.57
N ILE A 96 14.10 -9.94 1.67
CA ILE A 96 13.66 -9.07 0.59
C ILE A 96 14.51 -7.80 0.66
N VAL A 97 15.15 -7.44 -0.44
CA VAL A 97 16.10 -6.33 -0.50
C VAL A 97 15.87 -5.50 -1.77
N GLU A 98 15.76 -4.19 -1.58
CA GLU A 98 15.85 -3.21 -2.65
C GLU A 98 17.33 -2.95 -2.96
N LEU A 99 17.81 -3.47 -4.08
CA LEU A 99 19.25 -3.48 -4.42
C LEU A 99 19.86 -2.07 -4.47
N GLY A 100 19.12 -1.08 -4.98
CA GLY A 100 19.58 0.31 -5.02
C GLY A 100 19.83 0.87 -3.62
N VAL A 101 18.87 0.72 -2.72
CA VAL A 101 18.98 1.17 -1.31
C VAL A 101 20.14 0.49 -0.60
N LEU A 102 20.30 -0.83 -0.82
CA LEU A 102 21.42 -1.56 -0.24
C LEU A 102 22.75 -1.07 -0.79
N ALA A 103 22.86 -0.85 -2.10
CA ALA A 103 24.07 -0.36 -2.75
C ALA A 103 24.47 1.03 -2.22
N ASP A 104 23.52 1.96 -2.13
CA ASP A 104 23.74 3.30 -1.61
C ASP A 104 24.15 3.27 -0.14
N GLY A 105 23.50 2.41 0.66
CA GLY A 105 23.87 2.22 2.06
C GLY A 105 25.24 1.57 2.26
N LEU A 106 25.75 0.83 1.26
CA LEU A 106 27.10 0.25 1.25
C LEU A 106 28.17 1.19 0.68
N ALA A 107 27.77 2.29 0.02
CA ALA A 107 28.69 3.19 -0.68
C ALA A 107 29.79 3.76 0.23
N GLY A 108 29.48 4.00 1.50
CA GLY A 108 30.47 4.48 2.46
C GLY A 108 29.99 4.49 3.90
N CYS A 109 30.95 4.38 4.82
CA CYS A 109 30.72 4.56 6.24
C CYS A 109 30.28 6.01 6.52
N LYS A 110 29.17 6.19 7.23
CA LYS A 110 28.57 7.51 7.53
C LYS A 110 29.53 8.48 8.22
N LYS A 111 30.56 7.98 8.91
CA LYS A 111 31.53 8.80 9.65
C LYS A 111 32.81 9.12 8.88
N CYS A 112 33.28 8.23 8.00
CA CYS A 112 34.59 8.38 7.37
C CYS A 112 34.60 8.14 5.85
N GLY A 113 33.45 7.88 5.23
CA GLY A 113 33.29 7.71 3.79
C GLY A 113 33.84 6.39 3.23
N LEU A 114 34.61 5.61 4.01
CA LEU A 114 35.20 4.36 3.51
C LEU A 114 34.13 3.33 3.13
N PRO A 115 34.24 2.68 1.96
CA PRO A 115 33.26 1.70 1.49
C PRO A 115 32.97 0.62 2.53
N LEU A 116 31.69 0.27 2.64
CA LEU A 116 31.25 -0.84 3.49
C LEU A 116 31.17 -2.10 2.64
N HIS A 117 31.53 -3.23 3.24
CA HIS A 117 31.36 -4.52 2.58
C HIS A 117 30.30 -5.34 3.30
N LEU A 118 29.33 -5.84 2.53
CA LEU A 118 28.24 -6.66 3.03
C LEU A 118 28.73 -7.87 3.85
N HIS A 119 29.85 -8.48 3.45
CA HIS A 119 30.39 -9.65 4.16
C HIS A 119 30.89 -9.35 5.59
N HIS A 120 31.13 -8.08 5.94
CA HIS A 120 31.47 -7.64 7.29
C HIS A 120 30.26 -7.46 8.20
N THR A 121 29.04 -7.66 7.71
CA THR A 121 27.84 -7.57 8.55
C THR A 121 28.01 -8.42 9.82
N THR A 122 27.74 -7.83 10.97
CA THR A 122 27.84 -8.47 12.28
C THR A 122 26.48 -8.75 12.90
N GLY A 123 25.41 -8.15 12.37
CA GLY A 123 24.06 -8.38 12.84
C GLY A 123 23.00 -7.83 11.89
N ILE A 124 21.76 -8.16 12.20
CA ILE A 124 20.57 -7.73 11.48
C ILE A 124 19.50 -7.34 12.50
N ILE A 125 18.73 -6.29 12.21
CA ILE A 125 17.52 -5.92 12.95
C ILE A 125 16.37 -6.04 11.96
N ASN A 126 15.43 -6.95 12.20
CA ASN A 126 14.28 -7.15 11.31
C ASN A 126 13.12 -6.21 11.68
N TYR A 127 12.39 -5.78 10.65
CA TYR A 127 11.19 -4.94 10.69
C TYR A 127 10.20 -5.53 9.68
N GLY A 128 9.50 -6.59 10.06
CA GLY A 128 8.71 -7.37 9.12
C GLY A 128 9.57 -8.02 8.05
N VAL A 129 9.29 -7.75 6.77
CA VAL A 129 10.10 -8.24 5.64
C VAL A 129 11.29 -7.33 5.30
N SER A 130 11.38 -6.16 5.92
CA SER A 130 12.54 -5.26 5.85
C SER A 130 13.48 -5.45 7.03
N ALA A 131 14.68 -4.89 6.92
CA ALA A 131 15.72 -4.98 7.93
C ALA A 131 16.78 -3.88 7.84
N LEU A 132 17.49 -3.68 8.95
CA LEU A 132 18.77 -2.96 9.03
C LEU A 132 19.92 -3.95 9.24
N LEU A 133 20.92 -3.89 8.37
CA LEU A 133 22.18 -4.63 8.53
C LEU A 133 23.16 -3.80 9.34
N LYS A 134 23.73 -4.39 10.39
CA LYS A 134 24.78 -3.77 11.22
C LYS A 134 26.13 -4.09 10.60
N ILE A 135 26.77 -3.09 9.99
CA ILE A 135 28.04 -3.23 9.29
C ILE A 135 29.10 -2.33 9.94
N PRO A 136 30.07 -2.90 10.68
CA PRO A 136 31.17 -2.13 11.25
C PRO A 136 32.07 -1.59 10.14
N CYS A 137 32.56 -0.37 10.33
CA CYS A 137 33.59 0.19 9.50
C CYS A 137 34.93 -0.52 9.76
N LEU A 138 35.61 -0.97 8.70
CA LEU A 138 36.93 -1.60 8.81
C LEU A 138 38.05 -0.64 9.23
N ASN A 139 37.81 0.66 9.16
CA ASN A 139 38.78 1.63 9.64
C ASN A 139 38.88 1.53 11.17
N THR A 140 40.01 0.99 11.63
CA THR A 140 40.33 0.76 13.04
C THR A 140 40.31 2.03 13.88
N SER A 141 40.43 3.20 13.26
CA SER A 141 40.33 4.51 13.92
C SER A 141 38.89 5.02 13.99
N CYS A 142 37.99 4.52 13.14
CA CYS A 142 36.60 4.95 13.07
C CYS A 142 35.69 4.12 13.97
N ASN A 143 35.78 2.78 13.85
CA ASN A 143 34.98 1.77 14.57
C ASN A 143 33.45 2.03 14.59
N HIS A 144 32.92 2.84 13.68
CA HIS A 144 31.50 3.14 13.61
C HIS A 144 30.72 1.93 13.08
N ILE A 145 29.58 1.61 13.71
CA ILE A 145 28.65 0.58 13.25
C ILE A 145 27.58 1.26 12.40
N ASN A 146 27.55 0.95 11.11
CA ASN A 146 26.58 1.50 10.18
C ASN A 146 25.33 0.62 10.17
N ASN A 147 24.17 1.23 10.28
CA ASN A 147 22.88 0.57 10.04
C ASN A 147 22.49 0.80 8.58
N VAL A 148 22.67 -0.23 7.76
CA VAL A 148 22.42 -0.21 6.32
C VAL A 148 21.01 -0.77 6.05
N PRO A 149 20.09 0.03 5.49
CA PRO A 149 18.74 -0.42 5.19
C PRO A 149 18.70 -1.41 4.02
N THR A 150 17.73 -2.31 4.08
CA THR A 150 17.42 -3.26 2.99
C THR A 150 16.31 -2.76 2.07
N GLY A 151 15.67 -1.63 2.37
CA GLY A 151 14.55 -1.09 1.59
C GLY A 151 14.27 0.38 1.93
N LYS A 152 13.45 1.03 1.10
CA LYS A 152 12.97 2.38 1.37
C LYS A 152 12.07 2.44 2.61
N LYS A 153 12.03 3.64 3.18
CA LYS A 153 11.25 3.97 4.35
C LYS A 153 10.58 5.32 4.13
N HIS A 154 9.26 5.38 4.25
CA HIS A 154 8.53 6.64 4.32
C HIS A 154 8.14 6.89 5.78
N ASN A 155 8.60 8.01 6.33
CA ASN A 155 8.47 8.33 7.75
C ASN A 155 9.01 7.20 8.65
N ARG A 156 8.11 6.49 9.33
CA ARG A 156 8.42 5.43 10.28
C ARG A 156 8.13 4.02 9.76
N VAL A 157 7.59 3.90 8.55
CA VAL A 157 7.09 2.65 7.96
C VAL A 157 7.98 2.20 6.80
N TRP A 158 8.23 0.91 6.70
CA TRP A 158 8.98 0.35 5.57
C TRP A 158 8.04 0.00 4.43
N ASP A 159 8.37 0.47 3.22
CA ASP A 159 7.51 0.33 2.04
C ASP A 159 7.19 -1.13 1.71
N ALA A 160 8.15 -2.02 1.94
CA ALA A 160 7.97 -3.45 1.68
C ALA A 160 6.88 -4.05 2.57
N ASN A 161 6.70 -3.56 3.81
CA ASN A 161 5.66 -4.04 4.71
C ASN A 161 4.27 -3.60 4.23
N SER A 162 4.08 -2.33 3.84
CA SER A 162 2.81 -1.84 3.28
C SER A 162 2.50 -2.54 1.95
N LYS A 163 3.49 -2.70 1.06
CA LYS A 163 3.33 -3.42 -0.22
C LYS A 163 2.98 -4.89 -0.04
N LEU A 164 3.58 -5.56 0.95
CA LEU A 164 3.23 -6.94 1.28
C LEU A 164 1.75 -7.05 1.67
N VAL A 165 1.25 -6.16 2.53
CA VAL A 165 -0.14 -6.19 2.95
C VAL A 165 -1.10 -5.76 1.84
N ALA A 166 -0.72 -4.81 1.00
CA ALA A 166 -1.47 -4.48 -0.22
C ALA A 166 -1.58 -5.70 -1.16
N ALA A 167 -0.50 -6.48 -1.33
CA ALA A 167 -0.54 -7.71 -2.11
C ALA A 167 -1.45 -8.76 -1.46
N VAL A 168 -1.47 -8.86 -0.13
CA VAL A 168 -2.38 -9.75 0.60
C VAL A 168 -3.84 -9.39 0.35
N GLN A 169 -4.20 -8.11 0.44
CA GLN A 169 -5.55 -7.63 0.14
C GLN A 169 -5.94 -7.88 -1.32
N HIS A 170 -5.06 -7.54 -2.27
CA HIS A 170 -5.31 -7.71 -3.70
C HIS A 170 -5.51 -9.18 -4.10
N THR A 171 -4.75 -10.10 -3.49
CA THR A 171 -4.82 -11.54 -3.80
C THR A 171 -5.90 -12.28 -3.01
N GLY A 172 -6.55 -11.62 -2.04
CA GLY A 172 -7.59 -12.22 -1.22
C GLY A 172 -7.10 -13.32 -0.28
N ILE A 173 -5.84 -13.24 0.18
CA ILE A 173 -5.29 -14.16 1.19
C ILE A 173 -5.30 -13.49 2.58
N GLY A 174 -5.11 -14.28 3.64
CA GLY A 174 -5.05 -13.80 5.02
C GLY A 174 -3.66 -13.90 5.66
N PHE A 175 -3.53 -13.36 6.87
CA PHE A 175 -2.31 -13.38 7.68
C PHE A 175 -1.62 -14.76 7.78
N ALA A 176 -2.40 -15.82 8.02
CA ALA A 176 -1.85 -17.17 8.15
C ALA A 176 -1.26 -17.67 6.82
N GLN A 177 -1.92 -17.38 5.70
CA GLN A 177 -1.49 -17.80 4.37
C GLN A 177 -0.22 -17.07 3.94
N ILE A 178 -0.13 -15.74 4.16
CA ILE A 178 1.08 -15.00 3.80
C ILE A 178 2.30 -15.44 4.62
N ASN A 179 2.13 -15.70 5.92
CA ASN A 179 3.21 -16.26 6.73
C ASN A 179 3.60 -17.68 6.33
N GLY A 180 2.65 -18.48 5.85
CA GLY A 180 2.95 -19.78 5.23
C GLY A 180 3.82 -19.64 3.98
N ILE A 181 3.50 -18.69 3.09
CA ILE A 181 4.30 -18.39 1.90
C ILE A 181 5.72 -17.93 2.29
N LEU A 182 5.84 -17.00 3.24
CA LEU A 182 7.14 -16.50 3.70
C LEU A 182 7.98 -17.64 4.28
N ALA A 183 7.39 -18.51 5.10
CA ALA A 183 8.06 -19.66 5.68
C ALA A 183 8.57 -20.63 4.62
N GLU A 184 7.76 -20.97 3.61
CA GLU A 184 8.15 -21.86 2.51
C GLU A 184 9.31 -21.27 1.68
N LEU A 185 9.34 -19.95 1.54
CA LEU A 185 10.43 -19.24 0.87
C LEU A 185 11.69 -19.06 1.75
N ASN A 186 11.66 -19.55 2.99
CA ASN A 186 12.70 -19.33 4.01
C ASN A 186 12.93 -17.83 4.31
N ILE A 187 11.87 -17.02 4.29
CA ILE A 187 11.86 -15.61 4.67
C ILE A 187 11.24 -15.52 6.07
N PRO A 188 11.80 -14.69 6.99
CA PRO A 188 11.22 -14.52 8.32
C PRO A 188 9.73 -14.12 8.28
N PRO A 189 8.87 -14.73 9.11
CA PRO A 189 7.46 -14.38 9.17
C PRO A 189 7.27 -12.97 9.75
N ILE A 190 6.14 -12.35 9.42
CA ILE A 190 5.73 -11.06 9.98
C ILE A 190 4.85 -11.26 11.21
N SER A 191 4.89 -10.30 12.13
CA SER A 191 4.02 -10.30 13.31
C SER A 191 2.59 -9.88 12.96
N LYS A 192 1.63 -10.35 13.75
CA LYS A 192 0.21 -10.00 13.58
C LYS A 192 -0.04 -8.50 13.77
N THR A 193 0.62 -7.88 14.74
CA THR A 193 0.51 -6.44 15.00
C THR A 193 1.05 -5.60 13.84
N LEU A 194 2.17 -5.99 13.23
CA LEU A 194 2.66 -5.31 12.03
C LEU A 194 1.67 -5.46 10.88
N TYR A 195 1.18 -6.68 10.66
CA TYR A 195 0.17 -6.95 9.64
C TYR A 195 -1.09 -6.09 9.84
N ASP A 196 -1.65 -6.04 11.05
CA ASP A 196 -2.89 -5.31 11.34
C ASP A 196 -2.71 -3.80 11.14
N SER A 197 -1.59 -3.24 11.63
CA SER A 197 -1.27 -1.82 11.45
C SER A 197 -1.11 -1.45 9.98
N ARG A 198 -0.44 -2.29 9.18
CA ARG A 198 -0.30 -2.08 7.73
C ARG A 198 -1.62 -2.32 6.98
N GLN A 199 -2.48 -3.22 7.47
CA GLN A 199 -3.78 -3.51 6.85
C GLN A 199 -4.73 -2.32 6.99
N GLU A 200 -4.73 -1.66 8.15
CA GLU A 200 -5.49 -0.44 8.39
C GLU A 200 -4.98 0.71 7.50
N GLU A 201 -3.66 0.94 7.48
CA GLU A 201 -3.01 1.95 6.63
C GLU A 201 -3.36 1.78 5.14
N VAL A 202 -3.16 0.58 4.60
CA VAL A 202 -3.45 0.29 3.19
C VAL A 202 -4.95 0.33 2.92
N GLY A 203 -5.77 -0.11 3.86
CA GLY A 203 -7.24 -0.06 3.77
C GLY A 203 -7.74 1.37 3.58
N LEU A 204 -7.31 2.30 4.45
CA LEU A 204 -7.67 3.71 4.36
C LEU A 204 -7.22 4.36 3.04
N ALA A 205 -6.00 4.06 2.60
CA ALA A 205 -5.50 4.54 1.32
C ALA A 205 -6.33 4.00 0.14
N THR A 206 -6.72 2.72 0.20
CA THR A 206 -7.56 2.09 -0.82
C THR A 206 -8.97 2.70 -0.86
N GLU A 207 -9.57 2.94 0.31
CA GLU A 207 -10.87 3.61 0.43
C GLU A 207 -10.82 5.04 -0.16
N SER A 208 -9.75 5.79 0.12
CA SER A 208 -9.56 7.14 -0.45
C SER A 208 -9.46 7.10 -1.98
N VAL A 209 -8.62 6.23 -2.53
CA VAL A 209 -8.46 6.10 -4.00
C VAL A 209 -9.75 5.63 -4.65
N ALA A 210 -10.50 4.73 -4.00
CA ALA A 210 -11.80 4.30 -4.49
C ALA A 210 -12.82 5.44 -4.51
N ALA A 211 -12.86 6.29 -3.47
CA ALA A 211 -13.73 7.45 -3.42
C ALA A 211 -13.44 8.46 -4.55
N ASP A 212 -12.16 8.78 -4.76
CA ASP A 212 -11.73 9.68 -5.84
C ASP A 212 -12.08 9.10 -7.21
N SER A 213 -11.76 7.82 -7.44
CA SER A 213 -12.05 7.13 -8.71
C SER A 213 -13.53 7.05 -9.02
N VAL A 214 -14.38 6.84 -8.01
CA VAL A 214 -15.84 6.80 -8.16
C VAL A 214 -16.38 8.20 -8.48
N GLN A 215 -15.85 9.24 -7.84
CA GLN A 215 -16.27 10.61 -8.10
C GLN A 215 -15.92 11.05 -9.52
N GLU A 216 -14.70 10.73 -9.98
CA GLU A 216 -14.28 11.00 -11.36
C GLU A 216 -15.16 10.24 -12.37
N ALA A 217 -15.45 8.96 -12.10
CA ALA A 217 -16.33 8.16 -12.94
C ALA A 217 -17.76 8.73 -13.00
N LEU A 218 -18.30 9.23 -11.90
CA LEU A 218 -19.62 9.84 -11.85
C LEU A 218 -19.67 11.14 -12.69
N VAL A 219 -18.65 11.99 -12.59
CA VAL A 219 -18.57 13.21 -13.41
C VAL A 219 -18.46 12.87 -14.90
N GLU A 220 -17.66 11.86 -15.26
CA GLU A 220 -17.55 11.40 -16.63
C GLU A 220 -18.88 10.85 -17.16
N GLU A 221 -19.60 10.06 -16.34
CA GLU A 221 -20.91 9.52 -16.69
C GLU A 221 -21.92 10.63 -16.97
N VAL A 222 -22.02 11.63 -16.08
CA VAL A 222 -22.91 12.78 -16.27
C VAL A 222 -22.59 13.51 -17.58
N ASN A 223 -21.31 13.77 -17.85
CA ASN A 223 -20.90 14.44 -19.07
C ASN A 223 -21.26 13.64 -20.33
N LYS A 224 -21.05 12.32 -20.33
CA LYS A 224 -21.42 11.47 -21.47
C LYS A 224 -22.93 11.38 -21.65
N SER A 225 -23.71 11.25 -20.57
CA SER A 225 -25.17 11.25 -20.64
C SER A 225 -25.73 12.56 -21.21
N SER A 226 -25.16 13.70 -20.82
CA SER A 226 -25.55 15.01 -21.39
C SER A 226 -25.30 15.11 -22.90
N ILE A 227 -24.25 14.46 -23.41
CA ILE A 227 -23.89 14.47 -24.83
C ILE A 227 -24.77 13.48 -25.61
N ASN A 228 -24.86 12.23 -25.15
CA ASN A 228 -25.50 11.13 -25.90
C ASN A 228 -27.03 11.17 -25.81
N SER A 229 -27.56 11.51 -24.64
CA SER A 229 -29.00 11.45 -24.35
C SER A 229 -29.65 12.84 -24.33
N THR A 230 -28.89 13.92 -24.53
CA THR A 230 -29.37 15.31 -24.39
C THR A 230 -30.10 15.56 -23.06
N SER A 231 -29.76 14.80 -22.03
CA SER A 231 -30.38 14.79 -20.71
C SER A 231 -29.28 14.82 -19.65
N ASN A 232 -29.45 15.64 -18.62
CA ASN A 232 -28.53 15.67 -17.47
C ASN A 232 -28.86 14.57 -16.45
N SER A 233 -29.58 13.54 -16.86
CA SER A 233 -29.97 12.40 -16.02
C SER A 233 -29.20 11.17 -16.46
N ILE A 234 -28.67 10.42 -15.50
CA ILE A 234 -27.90 9.21 -15.77
C ILE A 234 -28.79 7.97 -15.70
N THR A 235 -28.44 6.95 -16.49
CA THR A 235 -28.97 5.60 -16.33
C THR A 235 -27.86 4.72 -15.78
N VAL A 236 -28.17 3.94 -14.76
CA VAL A 236 -27.18 3.10 -14.07
C VAL A 236 -27.64 1.65 -14.04
N SER A 237 -26.68 0.73 -14.05
CA SER A 237 -26.94 -0.67 -13.72
C SER A 237 -26.43 -0.99 -12.33
N VAL A 238 -27.19 -1.75 -11.55
CA VAL A 238 -26.83 -2.17 -10.20
C VAL A 238 -26.66 -3.69 -10.16
N ASP A 239 -25.68 -4.15 -9.40
CA ASP A 239 -25.45 -5.57 -9.16
C ASP A 239 -24.94 -5.81 -7.73
N GLY A 240 -25.48 -6.83 -7.07
CA GLY A 240 -25.18 -7.21 -5.70
C GLY A 240 -24.45 -8.55 -5.62
N ALA A 241 -23.49 -8.66 -4.72
CA ALA A 241 -22.76 -9.91 -4.51
C ALA A 241 -22.45 -10.16 -3.02
N TRP A 242 -22.43 -11.43 -2.65
CA TRP A 242 -22.23 -11.89 -1.27
C TRP A 242 -20.97 -12.73 -1.12
N GLN A 243 -20.23 -12.51 -0.03
CA GLN A 243 -18.93 -13.18 0.21
C GLN A 243 -19.08 -14.56 0.86
N LYS A 244 -20.14 -15.30 0.52
CA LYS A 244 -20.31 -16.70 0.89
C LYS A 244 -20.55 -17.52 -0.37
N ARG A 245 -19.68 -18.51 -0.61
CA ARG A 245 -19.91 -19.52 -1.65
C ARG A 245 -21.12 -20.37 -1.22
N GLY A 246 -22.22 -20.30 -1.96
CA GLY A 246 -23.43 -21.06 -1.69
C GLY A 246 -24.40 -21.04 -2.87
N SER A 247 -25.22 -22.09 -3.01
CA SER A 247 -26.19 -22.24 -4.10
C SER A 247 -27.48 -21.46 -3.85
N GLY A 248 -27.41 -20.13 -3.79
CA GLY A 248 -28.56 -19.20 -3.85
C GLY A 248 -29.69 -19.36 -2.82
N ARG A 249 -29.59 -20.31 -1.89
CA ARG A 249 -30.68 -20.73 -0.99
C ARG A 249 -30.39 -20.56 0.49
N SER A 250 -29.14 -20.28 0.88
CA SER A 250 -28.76 -20.25 2.29
C SER A 250 -28.93 -18.87 2.96
N TYR A 251 -29.03 -17.76 2.19
CA TYR A 251 -29.35 -16.39 2.65
C TYR A 251 -28.72 -15.96 4.00
N ASP A 252 -27.54 -16.45 4.30
CA ASP A 252 -26.86 -16.37 5.59
C ASP A 252 -25.44 -15.78 5.45
N SER A 253 -25.23 -15.03 4.37
CA SER A 253 -24.01 -14.27 4.14
C SER A 253 -23.84 -13.21 5.23
N LEU A 254 -22.62 -13.13 5.78
CA LEU A 254 -22.25 -12.13 6.79
C LEU A 254 -21.93 -10.77 6.14
N THR A 255 -21.49 -10.79 4.89
CA THR A 255 -21.19 -9.57 4.13
C THR A 255 -21.82 -9.62 2.75
N GLY A 256 -22.18 -8.43 2.27
CA GLY A 256 -22.65 -8.16 0.92
C GLY A 256 -22.02 -6.86 0.42
N HIS A 257 -21.84 -6.75 -0.89
CA HIS A 257 -21.43 -5.53 -1.55
C HIS A 257 -22.33 -5.33 -2.77
N CYS A 258 -22.55 -4.08 -3.14
CA CYS A 258 -23.29 -3.74 -4.33
C CYS A 258 -22.57 -2.61 -5.05
N SER A 259 -22.60 -2.66 -6.37
CA SER A 259 -21.95 -1.69 -7.25
C SER A 259 -22.99 -1.11 -8.21
N MET A 260 -22.88 0.20 -8.42
CA MET A 260 -23.67 0.95 -9.37
C MET A 260 -22.76 1.40 -10.51
N ILE A 261 -23.10 1.02 -11.72
CA ILE A 261 -22.28 1.16 -12.93
C ILE A 261 -22.99 2.11 -13.89
N GLY A 262 -22.28 3.15 -14.35
CA GLY A 262 -22.77 4.04 -15.38
C GLY A 262 -22.94 3.31 -16.71
N THR A 263 -24.07 3.49 -17.38
CA THR A 263 -24.35 2.79 -18.63
C THR A 263 -23.60 3.37 -19.83
N GLU A 264 -23.24 4.64 -19.77
CA GLU A 264 -22.50 5.32 -20.85
C GLU A 264 -20.98 5.09 -20.74
N THR A 265 -20.45 5.01 -19.52
CA THR A 265 -19.01 4.83 -19.26
C THR A 265 -18.61 3.37 -19.00
N GLY A 266 -19.53 2.55 -18.50
CA GLY A 266 -19.21 1.22 -17.96
C GLY A 266 -18.37 1.25 -16.68
N LYS A 267 -18.27 2.41 -16.01
CA LYS A 267 -17.46 2.60 -14.79
C LYS A 267 -18.34 2.56 -13.53
N ILE A 268 -17.74 2.21 -12.39
CA ILE A 268 -18.41 2.24 -11.10
C ILE A 268 -18.62 3.69 -10.68
N VAL A 269 -19.87 4.11 -10.55
CA VAL A 269 -20.29 5.47 -10.16
C VAL A 269 -20.79 5.56 -8.71
N ALA A 270 -21.04 4.40 -8.08
CA ALA A 270 -21.16 4.26 -6.62
C ALA A 270 -20.94 2.80 -6.22
N TYR A 271 -20.58 2.56 -4.97
CA TYR A 271 -20.62 1.24 -4.35
C TYR A 271 -21.07 1.36 -2.90
N SER A 272 -21.57 0.27 -2.33
CA SER A 272 -21.88 0.18 -0.91
C SER A 272 -21.63 -1.22 -0.39
N ILE A 273 -21.42 -1.34 0.93
CA ILE A 273 -21.06 -2.57 1.62
C ILE A 273 -21.95 -2.75 2.85
N ARG A 274 -22.36 -4.00 3.10
CA ARG A 274 -23.05 -4.42 4.32
C ARG A 274 -22.26 -5.51 5.01
N ASN A 275 -22.08 -5.36 6.33
CA ASN A 275 -21.33 -6.29 7.15
C ASN A 275 -22.00 -6.52 8.51
N LYS A 276 -22.23 -7.79 8.82
CA LYS A 276 -22.81 -8.28 10.07
C LYS A 276 -21.77 -8.66 11.12
N SER A 277 -20.52 -8.87 10.71
CA SER A 277 -19.47 -9.42 11.56
C SER A 277 -18.44 -8.37 11.92
N CYS A 278 -18.05 -8.35 13.19
CA CYS A 278 -16.90 -7.60 13.66
C CYS A 278 -16.25 -8.40 14.77
N LYS A 279 -14.99 -8.78 14.60
CA LYS A 279 -14.33 -9.68 15.53
C LYS A 279 -14.17 -9.09 16.92
N VAL A 280 -13.91 -7.78 17.00
CA VAL A 280 -13.80 -7.05 18.28
C VAL A 280 -15.12 -7.07 19.03
N CYS A 281 -16.24 -6.79 18.33
CA CYS A 281 -17.57 -6.86 18.92
C CYS A 281 -17.94 -8.28 19.35
N GLU A 282 -17.70 -9.29 18.50
CA GLU A 282 -18.01 -10.69 18.80
C GLU A 282 -17.26 -11.22 20.02
N ILE A 283 -15.98 -10.84 20.19
CA ILE A 283 -15.20 -11.23 21.37
C ILE A 283 -15.80 -10.63 22.64
N ALA A 284 -16.18 -9.35 22.59
CA ALA A 284 -16.77 -8.67 23.73
C ALA A 284 -18.16 -9.23 24.08
N GLU A 285 -19.01 -9.46 23.08
CA GLU A 285 -20.33 -10.09 23.22
C GLU A 285 -20.22 -11.49 23.86
N ASN A 286 -19.28 -12.32 23.41
CA ASN A 286 -19.08 -13.66 23.98
C ASN A 286 -18.52 -13.64 25.41
N GLY A 287 -17.93 -12.53 25.84
CA GLY A 287 -17.39 -12.35 27.18
C GLY A 287 -18.31 -11.54 28.11
N ASP A 288 -19.52 -11.19 27.67
CA ASP A 288 -20.43 -10.25 28.33
C ASP A 288 -19.74 -8.91 28.69
N GLN A 289 -18.84 -8.44 27.83
CA GLN A 289 -18.09 -7.19 27.98
C GLN A 289 -18.50 -6.14 26.95
N VAL A 290 -18.19 -4.88 27.23
CA VAL A 290 -18.31 -3.79 26.25
C VAL A 290 -17.11 -3.85 25.30
N PRO A 291 -17.30 -3.77 23.97
CA PRO A 291 -16.21 -3.71 23.01
C PRO A 291 -15.28 -2.53 23.29
N SER A 292 -13.97 -2.74 23.18
CA SER A 292 -13.01 -1.63 23.18
C SER A 292 -13.28 -0.69 22.00
N SER A 293 -12.95 0.60 22.15
CA SER A 293 -13.07 1.57 21.05
C SER A 293 -12.28 1.10 19.84
N HIS A 294 -12.93 1.05 18.67
CA HIS A 294 -12.36 0.62 17.39
C HIS A 294 -13.19 1.16 16.23
N ASP A 295 -12.61 1.15 15.02
CA ASP A 295 -13.33 1.41 13.77
C ASP A 295 -14.21 0.20 13.40
N CYS A 296 -15.44 0.20 13.93
CA CYS A 296 -16.38 -0.89 13.73
C CYS A 296 -16.99 -0.84 12.33
N LYS A 297 -16.58 -1.76 11.45
CA LYS A 297 -17.18 -1.91 10.11
C LYS A 297 -18.50 -2.70 10.11
N ARG A 298 -19.07 -3.05 11.26
CA ARG A 298 -20.38 -3.72 11.34
C ARG A 298 -21.48 -2.67 11.18
N ASN A 299 -22.21 -2.72 10.08
CA ASN A 299 -23.25 -1.74 9.72
C ASN A 299 -24.58 -2.38 9.33
N TRP A 300 -24.74 -3.69 9.52
CA TRP A 300 -25.95 -4.41 9.08
C TRP A 300 -26.44 -5.42 10.12
N SER A 301 -27.75 -5.39 10.40
CA SER A 301 -28.45 -6.31 11.29
C SER A 301 -29.60 -7.08 10.61
N GLY A 302 -29.96 -6.71 9.38
CA GLY A 302 -31.07 -7.31 8.63
C GLY A 302 -30.75 -8.68 8.00
N SER A 303 -31.65 -9.19 7.16
CA SER A 303 -31.42 -10.44 6.41
C SER A 303 -30.31 -10.26 5.35
N ALA A 304 -29.70 -11.35 4.87
CA ALA A 304 -28.74 -11.22 3.75
C ALA A 304 -29.43 -10.78 2.45
N LYS A 305 -30.68 -11.24 2.22
CA LYS A 305 -31.50 -10.81 1.06
C LYS A 305 -31.74 -9.32 1.02
N SER A 306 -31.94 -8.72 2.19
CA SER A 306 -32.27 -7.29 2.29
C SER A 306 -31.05 -6.37 2.17
N MET A 307 -29.83 -6.91 2.08
CA MET A 307 -28.62 -6.10 1.94
C MET A 307 -28.59 -5.34 0.62
N GLU A 308 -28.92 -6.00 -0.49
CA GLU A 308 -28.84 -5.37 -1.82
C GLU A 308 -29.86 -4.23 -1.99
N PRO A 309 -31.17 -4.42 -1.72
CA PRO A 309 -32.14 -3.33 -1.76
C PRO A 309 -31.75 -2.12 -0.91
N ASP A 310 -31.18 -2.36 0.27
CA ASP A 310 -30.75 -1.30 1.18
C ASP A 310 -29.51 -0.54 0.66
N MET A 311 -28.52 -1.26 0.13
CA MET A 311 -27.34 -0.66 -0.51
C MET A 311 -27.71 0.15 -1.77
N VAL A 312 -28.66 -0.34 -2.58
CA VAL A 312 -29.14 0.39 -3.76
C VAL A 312 -29.79 1.71 -3.36
N VAL A 313 -30.65 1.72 -2.35
CA VAL A 313 -31.26 2.96 -1.83
C VAL A 313 -30.20 3.93 -1.31
N GLU A 314 -29.20 3.44 -0.56
CA GLU A 314 -28.09 4.28 -0.08
C GLU A 314 -27.31 4.91 -1.26
N MET A 315 -26.89 4.11 -2.24
CA MET A 315 -26.12 4.60 -3.39
C MET A 315 -26.90 5.62 -4.21
N VAL A 316 -28.17 5.34 -4.52
CA VAL A 316 -29.02 6.25 -5.29
C VAL A 316 -29.24 7.54 -4.51
N GLY A 317 -29.55 7.44 -3.22
CA GLY A 317 -29.71 8.61 -2.34
C GLY A 317 -28.46 9.48 -2.29
N ASN A 318 -27.28 8.88 -2.15
CA ASN A 318 -26.01 9.60 -2.10
C ASN A 318 -25.71 10.33 -3.41
N VAL A 319 -25.93 9.70 -4.57
CA VAL A 319 -25.71 10.33 -5.87
C VAL A 319 -26.71 11.45 -6.14
N MET A 320 -27.98 11.27 -5.75
CA MET A 320 -29.00 12.32 -5.86
C MET A 320 -28.70 13.52 -4.96
N GLN A 321 -28.16 13.30 -3.75
CA GLN A 321 -27.73 14.38 -2.85
C GLN A 321 -26.58 15.21 -3.43
N GLN A 322 -25.77 14.66 -4.32
CA GLN A 322 -24.76 15.41 -5.08
C GLN A 322 -25.34 16.22 -6.24
N GLY A 323 -26.67 16.21 -6.44
CA GLY A 323 -27.36 16.96 -7.49
C GLY A 323 -27.45 16.24 -8.84
N VAL A 324 -27.05 14.97 -8.90
CA VAL A 324 -27.15 14.15 -10.11
C VAL A 324 -28.55 13.54 -10.20
N LYS A 325 -29.22 13.73 -11.35
CA LYS A 325 -30.54 13.13 -11.60
C LYS A 325 -30.39 11.72 -12.13
N MET A 326 -31.25 10.81 -11.70
CA MET A 326 -31.34 9.46 -12.26
C MET A 326 -32.58 9.33 -13.12
N GLU A 327 -32.42 8.82 -14.34
CA GLU A 327 -33.54 8.51 -15.22
C GLU A 327 -34.04 7.08 -15.01
N ALA A 328 -33.10 6.12 -14.98
CA ALA A 328 -33.42 4.72 -14.91
C ALA A 328 -32.36 3.91 -14.15
N ILE A 329 -32.82 2.82 -13.53
CA ILE A 329 -31.99 1.82 -12.87
C ILE A 329 -32.25 0.48 -13.53
N ILE A 330 -31.16 -0.14 -14.01
CA ILE A 330 -31.14 -1.47 -14.58
C ILE A 330 -30.67 -2.45 -13.51
N ALA A 331 -31.60 -3.24 -12.98
CA ALA A 331 -31.32 -4.24 -11.97
C ALA A 331 -31.78 -5.62 -12.44
N ASP A 332 -31.25 -6.66 -11.80
CA ASP A 332 -31.87 -7.98 -11.84
C ASP A 332 -33.28 -7.91 -11.21
N ASP A 333 -34.10 -8.94 -11.40
CA ASP A 333 -35.56 -8.98 -11.12
C ASP A 333 -35.94 -8.87 -9.61
N ASP A 334 -35.14 -8.17 -8.80
CA ASP A 334 -35.39 -7.87 -7.40
C ASP A 334 -36.35 -6.68 -7.25
N THR A 335 -37.63 -7.01 -7.34
CA THR A 335 -38.76 -6.11 -7.11
C THR A 335 -38.68 -5.36 -5.77
N ALA A 336 -37.96 -5.87 -4.77
CA ALA A 336 -37.81 -5.21 -3.47
C ALA A 336 -36.90 -3.97 -3.53
N ALA A 337 -35.84 -3.98 -4.35
CA ALA A 337 -34.95 -2.83 -4.53
C ALA A 337 -35.70 -1.67 -5.20
N ILE A 338 -36.40 -1.96 -6.29
CA ILE A 338 -37.20 -0.98 -7.04
C ILE A 338 -38.31 -0.37 -6.17
N SER A 339 -39.06 -1.21 -5.45
CA SER A 339 -40.13 -0.74 -4.57
C SER A 339 -39.60 0.17 -3.47
N ASN A 340 -38.44 -0.13 -2.89
CA ASN A 340 -37.82 0.72 -1.87
C ASN A 340 -37.31 2.04 -2.44
N ILE A 341 -36.78 2.08 -3.66
CA ILE A 341 -36.38 3.32 -4.33
C ILE A 341 -37.60 4.23 -4.54
N HIS A 342 -38.68 3.70 -5.10
CA HIS A 342 -39.90 4.50 -5.34
C HIS A 342 -40.52 5.01 -4.05
N ARG A 343 -40.44 4.23 -2.97
CA ARG A 343 -41.01 4.60 -1.67
C ARG A 343 -40.17 5.65 -0.93
N ASN A 344 -38.84 5.53 -0.99
CA ASN A 344 -37.95 6.29 -0.12
C ASN A 344 -37.24 7.46 -0.83
N LEU A 345 -37.15 7.46 -2.17
CA LEU A 345 -36.35 8.42 -2.94
C LEU A 345 -37.19 9.17 -3.98
N ASP A 346 -37.51 8.53 -5.10
CA ASP A 346 -38.24 9.16 -6.21
C ASP A 346 -39.07 8.13 -6.98
N PRO A 347 -40.42 8.26 -7.00
CA PRO A 347 -41.30 7.38 -7.76
C PRO A 347 -41.17 7.54 -9.28
N GLY A 348 -40.49 8.60 -9.78
CA GLY A 348 -40.27 8.85 -11.20
C GLY A 348 -39.12 8.06 -11.83
N ILE A 349 -38.27 7.42 -11.03
CA ILE A 349 -37.14 6.63 -11.55
C ILE A 349 -37.66 5.37 -12.25
N LYS A 350 -37.29 5.19 -13.53
CA LYS A 350 -37.70 4.01 -14.30
C LYS A 350 -36.91 2.78 -13.83
N ALA A 351 -37.61 1.67 -13.61
CA ALA A 351 -36.96 0.37 -13.42
C ALA A 351 -36.92 -0.39 -14.74
N ILE A 352 -35.74 -0.85 -15.13
CA ILE A 352 -35.52 -1.63 -16.34
C ILE A 352 -34.98 -3.00 -15.92
N HIS A 353 -35.65 -4.07 -16.35
CA HIS A 353 -35.21 -5.44 -16.09
C HIS A 353 -34.18 -5.85 -17.16
N ARG A 354 -33.08 -6.48 -16.76
CA ARG A 354 -32.16 -7.12 -17.71
C ARG A 354 -32.89 -8.26 -18.43
N GLN A 355 -32.96 -8.18 -19.77
CA GLN A 355 -33.56 -9.22 -20.63
C GLN A 355 -32.62 -10.40 -20.86
#